data_AF-A0A3B9IXX7-F1
#
_entry.id   AF-A0A3B9IXX7-F1
#
_cell.length_a   1.000
_cell.length_b   1.000
_cell.length_c   1.000
_cell.angle_alpha   90.00
_cell.angle_beta   90.00
_cell.angle_gamma   90.00
#
_symmetry.space_group_name_H-M   'P 1'
#
loop_
_entity.id
_entity.type
_entity.pdbx_description
1 polymer ?
#
loop_
_entity_poly.entity_id
_entity_poly.type
_entity_poly.pdbx_seq_one_letter_code
_entity_poly.pdbx_strand_id
1 'polypeptide(L)'
;HIVSSAYVKSPELGLECGFSGGSFQDMTRIATMNEKMWADLFMQNRENLLFELETLIDNLHKYSDALYNSDPEKMRKLIAEGRKLKEDNLRHRQGQPN
;
A
#
# COMPACT_ATOMS: atom_id res chain seq x y z
N HIS A 1 1.59 -8.33 0.62
CA HIS A 1 0.71 -9.51 0.56
C HIS A 1 -0.75 -9.13 0.80
N ILE A 2 -1.15 -8.74 2.02
CA ILE A 2 -2.56 -8.32 2.30
C ILE A 2 -3.01 -7.19 1.36
N VAL A 3 -2.21 -6.12 1.24
CA VAL A 3 -2.52 -4.98 0.35
C VAL A 3 -2.70 -5.41 -1.10
N SER A 4 -1.78 -6.22 -1.65
CA SER A 4 -1.87 -6.76 -3.00
C SER A 4 -3.11 -7.62 -3.20
N SER A 5 -3.40 -8.53 -2.26
CA SER A 5 -4.58 -9.40 -2.27
C SER A 5 -5.89 -8.62 -2.16
N ALA A 6 -5.92 -7.51 -1.41
CA ALA A 6 -7.07 -6.63 -1.33
C ALA A 6 -7.26 -5.82 -2.62
N TYR A 7 -6.17 -5.30 -3.19
CA TYR A 7 -6.22 -4.44 -4.37
C TYR A 7 -6.74 -5.15 -5.62
N VAL A 8 -6.36 -6.42 -5.84
CA VAL A 8 -6.89 -7.23 -6.96
C VAL A 8 -8.38 -7.56 -6.85
N LYS A 9 -9.03 -7.26 -5.72
CA LYS A 9 -10.50 -7.39 -5.59
C LYS A 9 -11.25 -6.23 -6.23
N SER A 10 -10.54 -5.19 -6.68
CA SER A 10 -11.12 -4.11 -7.46
C SER A 10 -11.72 -4.64 -8.78
N PRO A 11 -12.92 -4.19 -9.18
CA PRO A 11 -13.49 -4.56 -10.49
C PRO A 11 -12.61 -4.10 -11.66
N GLU A 12 -11.75 -3.09 -11.44
CA GLU A 12 -10.77 -2.61 -12.43
C GLU A 12 -9.81 -3.72 -12.90
N LEU A 13 -9.57 -4.76 -12.10
CA LEU A 13 -8.78 -5.91 -12.54
C LEU A 13 -9.37 -6.57 -13.78
N GLY A 14 -10.70 -6.63 -13.90
CA GLY A 14 -11.37 -7.19 -15.07
C GLY A 14 -11.24 -6.32 -16.33
N LEU A 15 -10.90 -5.04 -16.16
CA LEU A 15 -10.69 -4.08 -17.24
C LEU A 15 -9.20 -4.01 -17.67
N GLU A 16 -8.31 -4.67 -16.93
CA GLU A 16 -6.90 -4.78 -17.24
C GLU A 16 -6.68 -5.74 -18.42
N CYS A 17 -6.93 -5.27 -19.65
CA CYS A 17 -6.69 -6.05 -20.87
C CYS A 17 -5.21 -6.05 -21.28
N GLY A 18 -4.28 -6.30 -20.35
CA GLY A 18 -2.84 -6.32 -20.61
C GLY A 18 -2.19 -4.94 -20.81
N PHE A 19 -2.95 -3.86 -20.63
CA PHE A 19 -2.46 -2.47 -20.65
C PHE A 19 -2.34 -1.89 -19.24
N SER A 20 -1.79 -2.67 -18.31
CA SER A 20 -1.42 -2.17 -16.99
C SER A 20 -0.09 -1.44 -17.03
N GLY A 21 0.00 -0.27 -16.40
CA GLY A 21 1.30 0.32 -16.11
C GLY A 21 2.12 -0.57 -15.18
N GLY A 22 3.45 -0.52 -15.29
CA GLY A 22 4.36 -1.39 -14.50
C GLY A 22 4.12 -1.34 -12.98
N SER A 23 3.70 -0.20 -12.44
CA SER A 23 3.37 -0.05 -11.01
C SER A 23 2.19 -0.92 -10.56
N PHE A 24 1.18 -1.13 -11.42
CA PHE A 24 0.07 -2.03 -11.10
C PHE A 24 0.56 -3.47 -11.04
N GLN A 25 1.36 -3.90 -12.02
CA GLN A 25 1.95 -5.23 -12.07
C GLN A 25 2.85 -5.50 -10.85
N ASP A 26 3.70 -4.55 -10.48
CA ASP A 26 4.56 -4.67 -9.31
C ASP A 26 3.77 -4.80 -8.01
N MET A 27 2.67 -4.04 -7.89
CA MET A 27 1.79 -4.05 -6.72
C MET A 27 1.02 -5.38 -6.59
N THR A 28 0.59 -5.97 -7.70
CA THR A 28 -0.26 -7.17 -7.73
C THR A 28 0.51 -8.47 -7.91
N ARG A 29 1.81 -8.44 -8.25
CA ARG A 29 2.66 -9.61 -8.51
C ARG A 29 2.61 -10.71 -7.44
N ILE A 30 2.45 -10.33 -6.17
CA ILE A 30 2.44 -11.26 -5.03
C ILE A 30 1.02 -11.63 -4.55
N ALA A 31 -0.02 -11.27 -5.30
CA ALA A 31 -1.40 -11.56 -4.94
C ALA A 31 -1.80 -13.03 -5.20
N THR A 32 -1.02 -13.78 -5.99
CA THR A 32 -1.18 -15.22 -6.26
C THR A 32 -0.59 -16.11 -5.16
N MET A 33 -0.82 -15.71 -3.92
CA MET A 33 -0.28 -16.35 -2.72
C MET A 33 -1.13 -17.54 -2.26
N ASN A 34 -0.50 -18.59 -1.71
CA ASN A 34 -1.22 -19.74 -1.14
C ASN A 34 -2.00 -19.32 0.13
N GLU A 35 -3.32 -19.45 0.08
CA GLU A 35 -4.24 -18.95 1.09
C GLU A 35 -4.05 -19.62 2.46
N LYS A 36 -3.77 -20.92 2.48
CA LYS A 36 -3.60 -21.67 3.73
C LYS A 36 -2.32 -21.26 4.46
N MET A 37 -1.19 -21.34 3.76
CA MET A 37 0.12 -20.99 4.34
C MET A 37 0.14 -19.56 4.86
N TRP A 38 -0.40 -18.62 4.09
CA TRP A 38 -0.36 -17.21 4.46
C TRP A 38 -1.37 -16.83 5.53
N ALA A 39 -2.54 -17.47 5.58
CA ALA A 39 -3.45 -17.30 6.71
C ALA A 39 -2.76 -17.71 8.02
N ASP A 40 -2.08 -18.86 8.05
CA ASP A 40 -1.36 -19.33 9.23
C ASP A 40 -0.25 -18.36 9.66
N LEU A 41 0.53 -17.84 8.70
CA LEU A 41 1.58 -16.84 8.96
C LEU A 41 1.00 -15.51 9.47
N PHE A 42 -0.12 -15.05 8.91
CA PHE A 42 -0.76 -13.81 9.36
C PHE A 42 -1.34 -13.95 10.75
N MET A 43 -1.97 -15.09 11.08
CA MET A 43 -2.51 -15.32 12.41
C MET A 43 -1.42 -15.39 13.48
N GLN A 44 -0.23 -15.88 13.14
CA GLN A 44 0.93 -15.87 14.04
C GLN A 44 1.44 -14.45 14.36
N ASN A 45 1.25 -13.48 13.46
CA ASN A 45 1.69 -12.08 13.64
C ASN A 45 0.51 -11.10 13.71
N ARG A 46 -0.64 -11.56 14.23
CA ARG A 46 -1.92 -10.84 14.16
C ARG A 46 -1.86 -9.41 14.68
N GLU A 47 -1.27 -9.19 15.85
CA GLU A 47 -1.31 -7.89 16.52
C GLU A 47 -0.53 -6.82 15.74
N ASN A 48 0.68 -7.13 15.33
CA ASN A 48 1.49 -6.23 14.50
C ASN A 48 0.85 -5.99 13.14
N LEU A 49 0.28 -7.03 12.52
CA LEU A 49 -0.42 -6.89 11.24
C LEU A 49 -1.68 -6.05 11.36
N LEU A 50 -2.43 -6.18 12.45
CA LEU A 50 -3.60 -5.35 12.70
C LEU A 50 -3.20 -3.89 12.85
N PHE A 51 -2.17 -3.59 13.64
CA PHE A 51 -1.64 -2.23 13.79
C PHE A 51 -1.25 -1.61 12.44
N GLU A 52 -0.46 -2.33 11.63
CA GLU A 52 -0.03 -1.85 10.31
C GLU A 52 -1.20 -1.71 9.33
N LEU A 53 -2.17 -2.63 9.38
CA LEU A 53 -3.34 -2.59 8.50
C LEU A 53 -4.25 -1.40 8.81
N GLU A 54 -4.58 -1.16 10.09
CA GLU A 54 -5.37 -0.01 10.51
C GLU A 54 -4.66 1.31 10.17
N THR A 55 -3.35 1.39 10.44
CA THR A 55 -2.54 2.56 10.07
C THR A 55 -2.59 2.84 8.57
N LEU A 56 -2.53 1.80 7.73
CA LEU A 56 -2.64 1.96 6.29
C LEU A 56 -4.05 2.42 5.87
N ILE A 57 -5.09 1.81 6.43
CA ILE A 57 -6.48 2.17 6.15
C ILE A 57 -6.74 3.64 6.50
N ASP A 58 -6.31 4.10 7.67
CA ASP A 58 -6.44 5.49 8.10
C ASP A 58 -5.72 6.45 7.15
N ASN A 59 -4.54 6.09 6.68
CA ASN A 59 -3.82 6.90 5.71
C ASN A 59 -4.55 6.95 4.35
N LEU A 60 -5.08 5.81 3.87
CA LEU A 60 -5.89 5.77 2.65
C LEU A 60 -7.17 6.61 2.78
N HIS A 61 -7.83 6.60 3.95
CA HIS A 61 -8.98 7.46 4.22
C HIS A 61 -8.63 8.94 4.12
N LYS A 62 -7.47 9.39 4.60
CA LYS A 62 -7.05 10.80 4.44
C LYS A 62 -6.97 11.24 2.98
N TYR A 63 -6.50 10.36 2.09
CA TYR A 63 -6.47 10.62 0.64
C TYR A 63 -7.88 10.63 0.05
N SER A 64 -8.72 9.65 0.43
CA SER A 64 -10.13 9.58 0.02
C SER A 64 -10.88 10.86 0.40
N ASP A 65 -10.71 11.34 1.64
CA ASP A 65 -11.31 12.58 2.12
C ASP A 65 -10.85 13.79 1.33
N ALA A 66 -9.57 13.87 0.95
CA ALA A 66 -9.07 14.97 0.14
C ALA A 66 -9.72 15.00 -1.25
N LEU A 67 -9.95 13.82 -1.85
CA LEU A 67 -10.67 13.68 -3.11
C LEU A 67 -12.14 14.05 -2.97
N TYR A 68 -12.81 13.51 -1.94
CA TYR A 68 -14.23 13.77 -1.67
C TYR A 68 -14.52 15.27 -1.50
N ASN A 69 -13.66 15.98 -0.77
CA ASN A 69 -13.80 17.40 -0.52
C ASN A 69 -13.23 18.29 -1.64
N SER A 70 -12.71 17.71 -2.73
CA SER A 70 -12.03 18.45 -3.80
C SER A 70 -10.93 19.39 -3.27
N ASP A 71 -10.12 18.90 -2.33
CA ASP A 71 -9.08 19.67 -1.62
C ASP A 71 -7.68 19.35 -2.18
N PRO A 72 -7.23 20.07 -3.23
CA PRO A 72 -5.91 19.85 -3.83
C PRO A 72 -4.76 20.21 -2.88
N GLU A 73 -5.00 21.09 -1.91
CA GLU A 73 -3.98 21.52 -0.96
C GLU A 73 -3.70 20.43 0.08
N LYS A 74 -4.75 19.79 0.62
CA LYS A 74 -4.62 18.58 1.46
C LYS A 74 -3.95 17.46 0.70
N MET A 75 -4.35 17.21 -0.55
CA MET A 75 -3.71 16.21 -1.41
C MET A 75 -2.20 16.44 -1.56
N ARG A 76 -1.79 17.69 -1.88
CA ARG A 76 -0.37 18.05 -2.03
C ARG A 76 0.41 17.84 -0.73
N LYS A 77 -0.18 18.18 0.42
CA LYS A 77 0.45 17.98 1.72
C LYS A 77 0.68 16.50 2.03
N LEU A 78 -0.34 15.65 1.83
CA LEU A 78 -0.24 14.20 2.05
C LEU A 78 0.84 13.56 1.15
N ILE A 79 0.89 13.94 -0.13
CA ILE A 79 1.94 13.46 -1.05
C ILE A 79 3.33 13.93 -0.61
N ALA A 80 3.47 15.20 -0.22
CA ALA A 80 4.75 15.75 0.22
C ALA A 80 5.25 15.10 1.52
N GLU A 81 4.35 14.77 2.44
CA GLU A 81 4.66 14.03 3.67
C GLU A 81 5.23 12.64 3.35
N GLY A 82 4.52 11.84 2.54
CA GLY A 82 4.99 10.51 2.15
C GLY A 82 6.33 10.53 1.41
N ARG A 83 6.54 11.51 0.52
CA ARG A 83 7.83 11.71 -0.16
C ARG A 83 8.97 11.96 0.83
N LYS A 84 8.80 12.89 1.77
CA LYS A 84 9.83 13.24 2.77
C LYS A 84 10.20 12.04 3.64
N LEU A 85 9.21 11.33 4.16
CA LEU A 85 9.43 10.12 4.97
C LEU A 85 10.24 9.07 4.20
N LYS A 86 9.97 8.89 2.91
CA LYS A 86 10.72 7.96 2.06
C LYS A 86 12.15 8.43 1.79
N GLU A 87 12.35 9.71 1.49
CA GLU A 87 13.67 10.30 1.29
C GLU A 87 14.54 10.16 2.54
N ASP A 88 13.98 10.41 3.72
CA ASP A 88 14.68 10.27 4.99
C ASP A 88 15.02 8.81 5.27
N ASN A 89 14.09 7.88 5.05
CA ASN A 89 14.37 6.44 5.14
C ASN A 89 15.54 5.99 4.25
N LEU A 90 15.61 6.50 3.01
CA LEU A 90 16.70 6.17 2.09
C LEU A 90 18.04 6.75 2.54
N ARG A 91 18.05 7.99 3.06
CA ARG A 91 19.26 8.60 3.63
C ARG A 91 19.81 7.82 4.81
N HIS A 92 18.93 7.37 5.71
CA HIS A 92 19.33 6.55 6.86
C HIS A 92 19.92 5.19 6.45
N ARG A 93 19.41 4.59 5.38
CA ARG A 93 19.93 3.32 4.84
C ARG A 93 21.33 3.46 4.20
N GLN A 94 21.61 4.58 3.54
CA GLN A 94 22.94 4.82 2.95
C GLN A 94 24.05 5.02 4.01
N GLY A 95 23.69 5.32 5.26
CA GLY A 95 24.62 5.48 6.38
C GLY A 95 24.89 4.21 7.20
N GLN A 96 24.21 3.08 6.91
CA GLN A 96 24.44 1.80 7.60
C GLN A 96 25.27 0.88 6.69
N PRO A 97 26.49 0.45 7.08
CA PRO A 97 27.19 -0.60 6.35
C PRO A 97 26.39 -1.91 6.47
N ASN A 98 26.30 -2.63 5.35
CA ASN A 98 25.67 -3.96 5.26
C ASN A 98 26.26 -4.96 6.26
#